data_AF-A0A174QDQ5-F1
#
_entry.id   AF-A0A174QDQ5-F1
#
_cell.length_a   1.000
_cell.length_b   1.000
_cell.length_c   1.000
_cell.angle_alpha   90.00
_cell.angle_beta   90.00
_cell.angle_gamma   90.00
#
_symmetry.space_group_name_H-M   'P 1'
#
loop_
_entity.id
_entity.type
_entity.pdbx_description
1 polymer ?
#
loop_
_entity_poly.entity_id
_entity_poly.type
_entity_poly.pdbx_seq_one_letter_code
_entity_poly.pdbx_strand_id
1 'polypeptide(L)'
;MADFDKVYDVIHSIASGFKEECVKCMEENKNVLIDCIQEQLYSGLDGTEHLLNPTYDNDTYFNEPGPWQNQAERYKSWKEKITPPLRGEMLYLPPRPVEVPNLFIIGTFYDSIFAQKIDSGLRFETKGFKEGPSIERKYGEQVLGVGDTAKEYFNIMYLRPWLERFFSECGYR
;
A
#
# COMPACT_ATOMS: atom_id res chain seq x y z
N MET A 1 -27.91 -8.51 38.94
CA MET A 1 -28.83 -7.83 38.01
C MET A 1 -27.94 -7.18 36.97
N ALA A 2 -28.14 -7.46 35.68
CA ALA A 2 -27.39 -6.74 34.64
C ALA A 2 -27.85 -5.28 34.66
N ASP A 3 -26.90 -4.36 34.81
CA ASP A 3 -27.17 -2.93 34.79
C ASP A 3 -27.27 -2.51 33.32
N PHE A 4 -28.51 -2.37 32.83
CA PHE A 4 -28.78 -2.05 31.43
C PHE A 4 -28.24 -0.68 31.04
N ASP A 5 -28.24 0.28 31.96
CA ASP A 5 -27.71 1.62 31.71
C ASP A 5 -26.19 1.55 31.51
N LYS A 6 -25.51 0.77 32.34
CA LYS A 6 -24.06 0.53 32.18
C LYS A 6 -23.72 -0.16 30.86
N VAL A 7 -24.50 -1.15 30.43
CA VAL A 7 -24.29 -1.82 29.13
C VAL A 7 -24.54 -0.85 27.97
N TYR A 8 -25.58 -0.04 28.06
CA TYR A 8 -25.88 1.01 27.08
C TYR A 8 -24.72 2.00 26.95
N ASP A 9 -24.19 2.50 28.07
CA ASP A 9 -23.08 3.45 28.08
C ASP A 9 -21.81 2.89 27.41
N VAL A 10 -21.46 1.63 27.70
CA VAL A 10 -20.31 0.95 27.06
C VAL A 10 -20.50 0.86 25.55
N ILE A 11 -21.65 0.36 25.10
CA ILE A 11 -21.95 0.19 23.66
C ILE A 11 -21.98 1.55 22.96
N HIS A 12 -22.57 2.56 23.58
CA HIS A 12 -22.64 3.91 23.04
C HIS A 12 -21.24 4.54 22.90
N SER A 13 -20.37 4.34 23.89
CA SER A 13 -18.98 4.84 23.86
C SER A 13 -18.19 4.18 22.74
N ILE A 14 -18.32 2.86 22.58
CA ILE A 14 -17.69 2.13 21.47
C ILE A 14 -18.21 2.66 20.13
N ALA A 15 -19.53 2.72 19.94
CA ALA A 15 -20.13 3.12 18.67
C ALA A 15 -19.76 4.56 18.26
N SER A 16 -19.71 5.48 19.22
CA SER A 16 -19.36 6.88 18.96
C SER A 16 -17.87 7.08 18.67
N GLY A 17 -16.98 6.33 19.33
CA GLY A 17 -15.52 6.43 19.14
C GLY A 17 -14.94 5.55 18.02
N PHE A 18 -15.65 4.51 17.57
CA PHE A 18 -15.11 3.47 16.70
C PHE A 18 -14.38 3.99 15.45
N LYS A 19 -15.03 4.90 14.71
CA LYS A 19 -14.47 5.45 13.47
C LYS A 19 -13.20 6.25 13.75
N GLU A 20 -13.23 7.09 14.78
CA GLU A 20 -12.10 7.95 15.14
C GLU A 20 -10.88 7.11 15.54
N GLU A 21 -11.10 6.06 16.33
CA GLU A 21 -10.04 5.14 16.75
C GLU A 21 -9.44 4.34 15.59
N CYS A 22 -10.25 3.92 14.62
CA CYS A 22 -9.74 3.32 13.39
C CYS A 22 -8.81 4.28 12.64
N VAL A 23 -9.23 5.55 12.48
CA VAL A 23 -8.42 6.56 11.78
C VAL A 23 -7.13 6.88 12.55
N LYS A 24 -7.18 6.97 13.88
CA LYS A 24 -5.98 7.15 14.72
C LYS A 24 -5.00 5.99 14.56
N CYS A 25 -5.50 4.76 14.62
CA CYS A 25 -4.67 3.58 14.41
C CYS A 25 -3.97 3.62 13.04
N MET A 26 -4.71 3.93 11.97
CA MET A 26 -4.15 4.09 10.64
C MET A 26 -3.10 5.20 10.58
N GLU A 27 -3.37 6.36 11.17
CA GLU A 27 -2.47 7.51 11.15
C GLU A 27 -1.16 7.24 11.90
N GLU A 28 -1.23 6.64 13.09
CA GLU A 28 -0.05 6.29 13.88
C GLU A 28 0.80 5.20 13.24
N ASN A 29 0.18 4.30 12.47
CA ASN A 29 0.84 3.18 11.81
C ASN A 29 0.96 3.36 10.29
N LYS A 30 0.81 4.58 9.78
CA LYS A 30 0.77 4.86 8.33
C LYS A 30 2.03 4.41 7.57
N ASN A 31 3.19 4.42 8.23
CA ASN A 31 4.44 3.98 7.62
C ASN A 31 4.41 2.47 7.31
N VAL A 32 3.72 1.67 8.13
CA VAL A 32 3.53 0.24 7.85
C VAL A 32 2.71 0.04 6.58
N LEU A 33 1.67 0.86 6.37
CA LEU A 33 0.89 0.82 5.13
C LEU A 33 1.71 1.27 3.92
N ILE A 34 2.61 2.25 4.09
CA ILE A 34 3.57 2.65 3.04
C ILE A 34 4.50 1.47 2.73
N ASP A 35 5.06 0.79 3.73
CA ASP A 35 5.91 -0.39 3.54
C ASP A 35 5.15 -1.51 2.81
N CYS A 36 3.86 -1.69 3.11
CA CYS A 36 3.00 -2.66 2.42
C CYS A 36 2.85 -2.32 0.93
N ILE A 37 2.56 -1.05 0.61
CA ILE A 37 2.45 -0.57 -0.76
C ILE A 37 3.78 -0.74 -1.49
N GLN A 38 4.90 -0.43 -0.84
CA GLN A 38 6.23 -0.64 -1.41
C GLN A 38 6.50 -2.12 -1.72
N GLU A 39 6.15 -3.05 -0.84
CA GLU A 39 6.30 -4.50 -1.11
C GLU A 39 5.37 -4.99 -2.23
N GLN A 40 4.12 -4.50 -2.27
CA GLN A 40 3.18 -4.77 -3.37
C GLN A 40 3.78 -4.32 -4.71
N LEU A 41 4.25 -3.08 -4.79
CA LEU A 41 4.92 -2.55 -5.98
C LEU A 41 6.17 -3.35 -6.32
N TYR A 42 6.93 -3.79 -5.31
CA TYR A 42 8.14 -4.59 -5.52
C TYR A 42 7.80 -5.94 -6.17
N SER A 43 6.67 -6.50 -5.75
CA SER A 43 6.05 -7.72 -6.27
C SER A 43 5.27 -7.49 -7.57
N GLY A 44 5.32 -6.27 -8.12
CA GLY A 44 4.71 -5.90 -9.39
C GLY A 44 3.20 -5.85 -9.34
N LEU A 45 2.60 -5.56 -8.17
CA LEU A 45 1.16 -5.50 -7.95
C LEU A 45 0.67 -4.07 -7.70
N ASP A 46 -0.55 -3.77 -8.13
CA ASP A 46 -1.29 -2.58 -7.71
C ASP A 46 -2.12 -2.83 -6.44
N GLY A 47 -2.91 -1.83 -6.02
CA GLY A 47 -3.81 -1.90 -4.88
C GLY A 47 -5.03 -2.82 -5.05
N THR A 48 -5.22 -3.39 -6.23
CA THR A 48 -6.21 -4.43 -6.52
C THR A 48 -5.59 -5.82 -6.64
N GLU A 49 -4.28 -5.93 -6.34
CA GLU A 49 -3.48 -7.15 -6.48
C GLU A 49 -3.39 -7.69 -7.91
N HIS A 50 -3.62 -6.83 -8.90
CA HIS A 50 -3.33 -7.14 -10.29
C HIS A 50 -1.89 -6.74 -10.63
N LEU A 51 -1.31 -7.48 -11.57
CA LEU A 51 0.02 -7.15 -12.09
C LEU A 51 0.02 -5.76 -12.73
N LEU A 52 1.05 -4.99 -12.45
CA LEU A 52 1.26 -3.67 -13.03
C LEU A 52 1.29 -3.76 -14.56
N ASN A 53 0.49 -2.91 -15.18
CA ASN A 53 0.41 -2.78 -16.62
C ASN A 53 0.52 -1.28 -16.99
N PRO A 54 1.27 -0.90 -18.04
CA PRO A 54 1.97 -1.77 -19.00
C PRO A 54 3.13 -2.58 -18.42
N THR A 55 3.37 -3.77 -18.99
CA THR A 55 4.60 -4.54 -18.81
C THR A 55 5.70 -3.95 -19.68
N TYR A 56 6.95 -4.35 -19.48
CA TYR A 56 8.05 -3.90 -20.34
C TYR A 56 7.86 -4.26 -21.82
N ASP A 57 7.08 -5.31 -22.12
CA ASP A 57 6.87 -5.82 -23.47
C ASP A 57 5.81 -5.02 -24.26
N ASN A 58 4.89 -4.36 -23.55
CA ASN A 58 3.79 -3.61 -24.17
C ASN A 58 3.83 -2.10 -23.84
N ASP A 59 4.86 -1.65 -23.12
CA ASP A 59 5.05 -0.25 -22.74
C ASP A 59 5.52 0.59 -23.93
N THR A 60 4.71 1.59 -24.30
CA THR A 60 5.00 2.50 -25.41
C THR A 60 6.27 3.33 -25.21
N TYR A 61 6.74 3.48 -23.96
CA TYR A 61 8.00 4.15 -23.65
C TYR A 61 9.18 3.61 -24.48
N PHE A 62 9.23 2.28 -24.72
CA PHE A 62 10.32 1.69 -25.50
C PHE A 62 10.23 1.98 -27.00
N ASN A 63 9.13 2.53 -27.50
CA ASN A 63 9.00 2.97 -28.89
C ASN A 63 9.45 4.43 -29.08
N GLU A 64 9.49 5.21 -27.99
CA GLU A 64 9.82 6.63 -28.01
C GLU A 64 11.33 6.87 -28.18
N PRO A 65 11.75 7.97 -28.85
CA PRO A 65 13.15 8.33 -28.95
C PRO A 65 13.81 8.50 -27.57
N GLY A 66 14.88 7.75 -27.31
CA GLY A 66 15.60 7.83 -26.05
C GLY A 66 16.63 6.71 -25.86
N PRO A 67 17.33 6.67 -24.70
CA PRO A 67 18.40 5.71 -24.44
C PRO A 67 17.95 4.24 -24.48
N TRP A 68 16.66 4.00 -24.25
CA TRP A 68 16.05 2.66 -24.22
C TRP A 68 15.15 2.37 -25.41
N GLN A 69 15.17 3.20 -26.46
CA GLN A 69 14.38 2.96 -27.66
C GLN A 69 14.69 1.57 -28.25
N ASN A 70 13.65 0.78 -28.50
CA ASN A 70 13.68 -0.59 -29.00
C ASN A 70 14.56 -1.55 -28.15
N GLN A 71 14.75 -1.25 -26.87
CA GLN A 71 15.63 -2.01 -25.96
C GLN A 71 14.90 -2.58 -24.74
N ALA A 72 13.59 -2.90 -24.87
CA ALA A 72 12.79 -3.50 -23.80
C ALA A 72 13.44 -4.77 -23.21
N GLU A 73 13.88 -5.70 -24.06
CA GLU A 73 14.57 -6.94 -23.63
C GLU A 73 15.85 -6.68 -22.82
N ARG A 74 16.64 -5.70 -23.27
CA ARG A 74 17.87 -5.31 -22.57
C ARG A 74 17.55 -4.65 -21.23
N TYR A 75 16.49 -3.84 -21.20
CA TYR A 75 16.02 -3.21 -19.97
C TYR A 75 15.51 -4.26 -18.97
N LYS A 76 14.72 -5.24 -19.41
CA LYS A 76 14.28 -6.39 -18.59
C LYS A 76 15.46 -7.13 -17.97
N SER A 77 16.43 -7.51 -18.79
CA SER A 77 17.64 -8.22 -18.34
C SER A 77 18.45 -7.40 -17.32
N TRP A 78 18.57 -6.09 -17.55
CA TRP A 78 19.23 -5.18 -16.60
C TRP A 78 18.43 -5.06 -15.29
N LYS A 79 17.10 -4.92 -15.38
CA LYS A 79 16.19 -4.82 -14.22
C LYS A 79 16.19 -6.07 -13.36
N GLU A 80 16.18 -7.24 -13.99
CA GLU A 80 16.31 -8.53 -13.29
C GLU A 80 17.64 -8.63 -12.55
N LYS A 81 18.73 -8.11 -13.14
CA LYS A 81 20.04 -8.11 -12.49
C LYS A 81 20.12 -7.17 -11.29
N ILE A 82 19.57 -5.96 -11.38
CA ILE A 82 19.69 -4.97 -10.28
C ILE A 82 18.61 -5.12 -9.20
N THR A 83 17.47 -5.71 -9.55
CA THR A 83 16.32 -5.93 -8.66
C THR A 83 15.68 -7.28 -9.03
N PRO A 84 16.33 -8.40 -8.64
CA PRO A 84 15.84 -9.73 -8.99
C PRO A 84 14.43 -9.95 -8.42
N PRO A 85 13.55 -10.68 -9.12
CA PRO A 85 12.26 -11.07 -8.56
C PRO A 85 12.47 -11.96 -7.33
N LEU A 86 12.16 -11.40 -6.17
CA LEU A 86 12.23 -12.09 -4.89
C LEU A 86 10.85 -12.09 -4.25
N ARG A 87 10.63 -13.06 -3.36
CA ARG A 87 9.42 -13.09 -2.54
C ARG A 87 9.48 -11.93 -1.54
N GLY A 88 8.35 -11.29 -1.31
CA GLY A 88 8.20 -10.32 -0.23
C GLY A 88 8.43 -10.93 1.15
N GLU A 89 8.91 -10.12 2.09
CA GLU A 89 9.23 -10.59 3.45
C GLU A 89 8.08 -10.37 4.43
N MET A 90 7.38 -9.23 4.31
CA MET A 90 6.33 -8.84 5.24
C MET A 90 4.98 -9.46 4.89
N LEU A 91 4.58 -9.37 3.62
CA LEU A 91 3.29 -9.86 3.12
C LEU A 91 3.42 -11.24 2.45
N TYR A 92 4.64 -11.76 2.33
CA TYR A 92 4.94 -13.03 1.65
C TYR A 92 4.46 -13.08 0.19
N LEU A 93 4.35 -11.91 -0.45
CA LEU A 93 3.89 -11.80 -1.84
C LEU A 93 4.83 -12.55 -2.81
N PRO A 94 4.28 -13.20 -3.84
CA PRO A 94 5.08 -13.97 -4.77
C PRO A 94 6.03 -13.06 -5.57
N PRO A 95 7.17 -13.60 -6.04
CA PRO A 95 8.02 -12.88 -6.97
C PRO A 95 7.24 -12.46 -8.23
N ARG A 96 7.45 -11.23 -8.69
CA ARG A 96 6.87 -10.74 -9.95
C ARG A 96 7.38 -11.53 -11.16
N PRO A 97 6.58 -11.64 -12.24
CA PRO A 97 7.11 -11.97 -13.56
C PRO A 97 8.18 -10.95 -14.01
N VAL A 98 9.15 -11.40 -14.80
CA VAL A 98 10.34 -10.60 -15.15
C VAL A 98 9.98 -9.38 -16.01
N GLU A 99 8.96 -9.53 -16.85
CA GLU A 99 8.38 -8.52 -17.74
C GLU A 99 7.53 -7.48 -17.00
N VAL A 100 7.05 -7.78 -15.79
CA VAL A 100 6.22 -6.85 -15.00
C VAL A 100 7.14 -5.89 -14.24
N PRO A 101 6.92 -4.57 -14.29
CA PRO A 101 7.76 -3.62 -13.57
C PRO A 101 7.58 -3.73 -12.06
N ASN A 102 8.57 -3.26 -11.30
CA ASN A 102 8.46 -3.06 -9.85
C ASN A 102 8.51 -1.59 -9.41
N LEU A 103 8.58 -0.66 -10.37
CA LEU A 103 8.72 0.79 -10.14
C LEU A 103 9.91 1.21 -9.24
N PHE A 104 10.86 0.31 -8.99
CA PHE A 104 12.03 0.56 -8.17
C PHE A 104 13.27 0.65 -9.06
N ILE A 105 13.93 1.82 -9.12
CA ILE A 105 15.22 1.95 -9.81
C ILE A 105 16.31 2.35 -8.82
N ILE A 106 16.15 3.50 -8.19
CA ILE A 106 17.04 4.04 -7.15
C ILE A 106 16.29 4.38 -5.85
N GLY A 107 15.06 3.87 -5.68
CA GLY A 107 14.22 4.15 -4.51
C GLY A 107 13.40 5.44 -4.58
N THR A 108 13.75 6.43 -5.42
CA THR A 108 13.11 7.76 -5.39
C THR A 108 11.57 7.76 -5.50
N PHE A 109 10.97 6.89 -6.32
CA PHE A 109 9.52 6.78 -6.39
C PHE A 109 8.93 6.25 -5.07
N TYR A 110 9.56 5.23 -4.48
CA TYR A 110 9.14 4.62 -3.22
C TYR A 110 9.27 5.60 -2.06
N ASP A 111 10.40 6.32 -1.99
CA ASP A 111 10.68 7.33 -0.98
C ASP A 111 9.70 8.53 -1.07
N SER A 112 9.09 8.72 -2.24
CA SER A 112 8.11 9.79 -2.45
C SER A 112 6.69 9.41 -2.01
N ILE A 113 6.41 8.13 -1.73
CA ILE A 113 5.08 7.68 -1.31
C ILE A 113 4.78 8.28 0.06
N PHE A 114 3.67 9.01 0.14
CA PHE A 114 3.26 9.75 1.31
C PHE A 114 1.80 9.44 1.65
N ALA A 115 1.53 9.30 2.95
CA ALA A 115 0.18 9.13 3.48
C ALA A 115 -0.35 10.45 4.07
N GLN A 116 -1.45 10.96 3.50
CA GLN A 116 -2.18 12.11 3.98
C GLN A 116 -3.45 11.66 4.74
N LYS A 117 -3.66 12.18 5.95
CA LYS A 117 -4.93 12.00 6.66
C LYS A 117 -6.07 12.74 5.96
N ILE A 118 -7.20 12.06 5.82
CA ILE A 118 -8.48 12.60 5.37
C ILE A 118 -9.59 12.17 6.34
N ASP A 119 -10.78 12.75 6.23
CA ASP A 119 -11.91 12.50 7.15
C ASP A 119 -12.38 11.03 7.20
N SER A 120 -12.06 10.25 6.16
CA SER A 120 -12.41 8.84 6.02
C SER A 120 -11.24 7.87 6.23
N GLY A 121 -10.03 8.35 6.54
CA GLY A 121 -8.85 7.50 6.70
C GLY A 121 -7.57 8.13 6.15
N LEU A 122 -6.87 7.40 5.29
CA LEU A 122 -5.64 7.84 4.65
C LEU A 122 -5.79 7.86 3.13
N ARG A 123 -5.18 8.87 2.49
CA ARG A 123 -4.92 8.90 1.06
C ARG A 123 -3.42 8.75 0.82
N PHE A 124 -3.05 7.89 -0.12
CA PHE A 124 -1.65 7.70 -0.53
C PHE A 124 -1.41 8.40 -1.86
N GLU A 125 -0.32 9.16 -1.94
CA GLU A 125 0.07 9.94 -3.12
C GLU A 125 1.59 10.10 -3.14
N THR A 126 2.18 10.39 -4.29
CA THR A 126 3.59 10.79 -4.34
C THR A 126 3.78 12.28 -4.00
N LYS A 127 4.84 12.59 -3.26
CA LYS A 127 5.18 13.95 -2.86
C LYS A 127 6.68 14.19 -2.98
N GLY A 128 7.06 15.33 -3.56
CA GLY A 128 8.46 15.75 -3.68
C GLY A 128 9.24 15.13 -4.84
N PHE A 129 8.66 14.16 -5.56
CA PHE A 129 9.23 13.60 -6.78
C PHE A 129 8.45 14.07 -8.02
N LYS A 130 9.12 14.79 -8.91
CA LYS A 130 8.49 15.48 -10.05
C LYS A 130 7.77 14.51 -10.99
N GLU A 131 8.34 13.33 -11.20
CA GLU A 131 7.81 12.31 -12.10
C GLU A 131 6.74 11.43 -11.45
N GLY A 132 6.58 11.49 -10.12
CA GLY A 132 5.62 10.69 -9.34
C GLY A 132 4.20 10.72 -9.90
N PRO A 133 3.58 11.89 -10.10
CA PRO A 133 2.24 12.00 -10.67
C PRO A 133 2.11 11.43 -12.11
N SER A 134 3.20 11.38 -12.87
CA SER A 134 3.19 10.80 -14.21
C SER A 134 3.26 9.28 -14.17
N ILE A 135 3.99 8.72 -13.20
CA ILE A 135 4.00 7.28 -12.93
C ILE A 135 2.62 6.84 -12.42
N GLU A 136 2.04 7.56 -11.46
CA GLU A 136 0.68 7.28 -10.96
C GLU A 136 -0.34 7.24 -12.10
N ARG A 137 -0.33 8.25 -12.99
CA ARG A 137 -1.22 8.28 -14.16
C ARG A 137 -1.01 7.11 -15.11
N LYS A 138 0.24 6.67 -15.30
CA LYS A 138 0.59 5.59 -16.23
C LYS A 138 0.07 4.24 -15.75
N TYR A 139 0.20 3.94 -14.46
CA TYR A 139 -0.20 2.67 -13.87
C TYR A 139 -1.61 2.69 -13.27
N GLY A 140 -2.27 3.86 -13.27
CA GLY A 140 -3.65 4.04 -12.86
C GLY A 140 -3.82 4.41 -11.39
N GLU A 141 -5.03 4.84 -11.05
CA GLU A 141 -5.37 5.39 -9.72
C GLU A 141 -5.17 4.39 -8.57
N GLN A 142 -5.11 3.09 -8.86
CA GLN A 142 -4.95 2.03 -7.86
C GLN A 142 -3.49 1.67 -7.57
N VAL A 143 -2.51 2.26 -8.26
CA VAL A 143 -1.08 1.91 -8.08
C VAL A 143 -0.56 2.12 -6.66
N LEU A 144 -1.10 3.10 -5.93
CA LEU A 144 -0.79 3.35 -4.52
C LEU A 144 -1.89 2.87 -3.57
N GLY A 145 -2.86 2.10 -4.07
CA GLY A 145 -3.90 1.50 -3.25
C GLY A 145 -3.34 0.41 -2.34
N VAL A 146 -3.94 0.25 -1.17
CA VAL A 146 -3.61 -0.83 -0.24
C VAL A 146 -4.34 -2.10 -0.72
N GLY A 147 -3.58 -3.15 -1.05
CA GLY A 147 -4.11 -4.44 -1.48
C GLY A 147 -4.83 -5.18 -0.36
N ASP A 148 -5.59 -6.21 -0.68
CA ASP A 148 -6.37 -6.96 0.32
C ASP A 148 -5.48 -7.74 1.30
N THR A 149 -4.36 -8.29 0.83
CA THR A 149 -3.31 -8.92 1.63
C THR A 149 -2.71 -7.92 2.63
N ALA A 150 -2.43 -6.69 2.18
CA ALA A 150 -1.92 -5.63 3.04
C ALA A 150 -2.97 -5.17 4.07
N LYS A 151 -4.25 -5.07 3.68
CA LYS A 151 -5.35 -4.78 4.61
C LYS A 151 -5.48 -5.87 5.66
N GLU A 152 -5.41 -7.15 5.28
CA GLU A 152 -5.48 -8.27 6.21
C GLU A 152 -4.33 -8.23 7.21
N TYR A 153 -3.10 -8.07 6.72
CA TYR A 153 -1.92 -7.90 7.56
C TYR A 153 -2.10 -6.74 8.55
N PHE A 154 -2.47 -5.55 8.06
CA PHE A 154 -2.67 -4.38 8.91
C PHE A 154 -3.77 -4.62 9.96
N ASN A 155 -4.88 -5.25 9.55
CA ASN A 155 -6.00 -5.52 10.43
C ASN A 155 -5.63 -6.47 11.57
N ILE A 156 -4.91 -7.55 11.26
CA ILE A 156 -4.49 -8.55 12.25
C ILE A 156 -3.43 -7.98 13.19
N MET A 157 -2.43 -7.29 12.64
CA MET A 157 -1.24 -6.90 13.40
C MET A 157 -1.41 -5.58 14.16
N TYR A 158 -2.27 -4.68 13.69
CA TYR A 158 -2.38 -3.31 14.24
C TYR A 158 -3.81 -2.96 14.64
N LEU A 159 -4.76 -3.03 13.71
CA LEU A 159 -6.12 -2.52 13.96
C LEU A 159 -6.85 -3.33 15.03
N ARG A 160 -6.79 -4.66 14.97
CA ARG A 160 -7.47 -5.51 15.94
C ARG A 160 -6.92 -5.31 17.37
N PRO A 161 -5.60 -5.40 17.63
CA PRO A 161 -5.05 -5.10 18.95
C PRO A 161 -5.40 -3.69 19.45
N TRP A 162 -5.42 -2.71 18.54
CA TRP A 162 -5.82 -1.34 18.87
C TRP A 162 -7.28 -1.27 19.35
N LEU A 163 -8.19 -1.89 18.61
CA LEU A 163 -9.61 -1.90 18.94
C LEU A 163 -9.91 -2.71 20.20
N GLU A 164 -9.21 -3.83 20.43
CA GLU A 164 -9.32 -4.61 21.67
C GLU A 164 -8.94 -3.75 22.90
N ARG A 165 -7.88 -2.94 22.80
CA ARG A 165 -7.52 -1.97 23.84
C ARG A 165 -8.61 -0.90 24.03
N PHE A 166 -9.07 -0.29 22.95
CA PHE A 166 -10.12 0.74 22.99
C PHE A 166 -11.43 0.20 23.62
N PHE A 167 -11.85 -1.00 23.26
CA PHE A 167 -13.05 -1.62 23.83
C PHE A 167 -12.87 -1.85 25.34
N SER A 168 -11.69 -2.30 25.78
CA SER A 168 -11.38 -2.41 27.21
C SER A 168 -11.43 -1.07 27.93
N GLU A 169 -10.97 0.02 27.31
CA GLU A 169 -11.03 1.38 27.87
C GLU A 169 -12.47 1.90 28.00
N CYS A 170 -13.34 1.52 27.07
CA CYS A 170 -14.79 1.76 27.16
C CYS A 170 -15.48 0.90 28.24
N GLY A 171 -14.78 -0.08 28.83
CA GLY A 171 -15.32 -0.95 29.88
C GLY A 171 -15.91 -2.27 29.38
N TYR A 172 -15.70 -2.61 28.10
CA TYR A 172 -16.01 -3.94 27.58
C TYR A 172 -15.01 -4.96 28.13
N ARG A 173 -15.51 -6.08 28.67
CA ARG A 173 -14.72 -7.13 29.32
C ARG A 173 -15.19 -8.50 28.87
#